data_AF-A0A2M7GDW0-F1
#
_entry.id   AF-A0A2M7GDW0-F1
#
_cell.length_a   1.000
_cell.length_b   1.000
_cell.length_c   1.000
_cell.angle_alpha   90.00
_cell.angle_beta   90.00
_cell.angle_gamma   90.00
#
_symmetry.space_group_name_H-M   'P 1'
#
loop_
_entity.id
_entity.type
_entity.pdbx_description
1 polymer ?
#
loop_
_entity_poly.entity_id
_entity_poly.type
_entity_poly.pdbx_seq_one_letter_code
_entity_poly.pdbx_strand_id
1 'polypeptide(L)'
;MSTITLSDILDDIQTAEQGLRKFEQRYWVSSDHFYNLYSRGLLDNGENLEDFSEWAGHYKLRQKRLTALEKISSDRIATLRHGETVELTPAEPVYPIA
;
A
#
# COMPACT_ATOMS: atom_id res chain seq x y z
N MET A 1 12.91 15.39 -10.95
CA MET A 1 12.91 14.01 -10.44
C MET A 1 12.27 14.07 -9.07
N SER A 2 11.06 13.54 -8.91
CA SER A 2 10.45 13.47 -7.59
C SER A 2 11.19 12.41 -6.79
N THR A 3 11.58 12.72 -5.56
CA THR A 3 12.09 11.75 -4.58
C THR A 3 10.93 11.43 -3.64
N ILE A 4 10.71 10.16 -3.33
CA ILE A 4 9.74 9.76 -2.30
C ILE A 4 10.53 9.19 -1.14
N THR A 5 10.31 9.74 0.04
CA THR A 5 10.97 9.26 1.26
C THR A 5 10.25 8.04 1.81
N LEU A 6 10.91 7.30 2.72
CA LEU A 6 10.25 6.24 3.46
C LEU A 6 9.07 6.80 4.26
N SER A 7 9.27 7.96 4.89
CA SER A 7 8.20 8.70 5.58
C SER A 7 6.99 8.98 4.67
N ASP A 8 7.19 9.50 3.46
CA ASP A 8 6.09 9.74 2.50
C ASP A 8 5.34 8.44 2.13
N ILE A 9 6.07 7.32 1.98
CA ILE A 9 5.46 6.01 1.69
C ILE A 9 4.58 5.56 2.86
N LEU A 10 5.06 5.70 4.09
CA LEU A 10 4.33 5.31 5.29
C LEU A 10 3.09 6.18 5.49
N ASP A 11 3.19 7.48 5.26
CA ASP A 11 2.07 8.42 5.32
C ASP A 11 1.01 8.11 4.27
N ASP A 12 1.41 7.80 3.03
CA ASP A 12 0.49 7.37 1.97
C ASP A 12 -0.19 6.04 2.32
N ILE A 13 0.53 5.08 2.92
CA ILE A 13 -0.06 3.82 3.40
C ILE A 13 -1.12 4.12 4.47
N GLN A 14 -0.80 4.93 5.47
CA GLN A 14 -1.72 5.30 6.53
C GLN A 14 -2.97 5.99 5.98
N THR A 15 -2.80 6.89 5.01
CA THR A 15 -3.91 7.60 4.33
C THR A 15 -4.79 6.64 3.55
N ALA A 16 -4.19 5.72 2.77
CA ALA A 16 -4.93 4.70 2.02
C ALA A 16 -5.71 3.77 2.96
N GLU A 17 -5.10 3.32 4.04
CA GLU A 17 -5.71 2.49 5.09
C GLU A 17 -6.89 3.18 5.78
N GLN A 18 -6.78 4.48 6.06
CA GLN A 18 -7.90 5.26 6.60
C GLN A 18 -9.07 5.34 5.62
N GLY A 19 -8.77 5.52 4.32
CA GLY A 19 -9.79 5.48 3.27
C GLY A 19 -10.49 4.13 3.22
N LEU A 20 -9.73 3.04 3.15
CA LEU A 20 -10.25 1.67 3.11
C LEU A 20 -11.15 1.34 4.30
N ARG A 21 -10.75 1.72 5.53
CA ARG A 21 -11.54 1.46 6.74
C ARG A 21 -12.96 2.01 6.68
N LYS A 22 -13.18 3.14 6.01
CA LYS A 22 -14.54 3.70 5.83
C LYS A 22 -15.44 2.74 5.07
N PHE A 23 -14.91 2.10 4.02
CA PHE A 23 -15.65 1.15 3.21
C PHE A 23 -15.82 -0.20 3.89
N GLU A 24 -14.81 -0.66 4.63
CA GLU A 24 -14.92 -1.89 5.44
C GLU A 24 -16.00 -1.76 6.51
N GLN A 25 -16.13 -0.60 7.15
CA GLN A 25 -17.20 -0.31 8.09
C GLN A 25 -18.55 -0.12 7.42
N ARG A 26 -18.59 0.52 6.25
CA ARG A 26 -19.84 0.77 5.50
C ARG A 26 -20.44 -0.51 4.95
N TYR A 27 -19.60 -1.40 4.41
CA TYR A 27 -20.04 -2.62 3.72
C TYR A 27 -19.80 -3.91 4.51
N TRP A 28 -19.15 -3.82 5.69
CA TRP A 28 -18.91 -4.95 6.59
C TRP A 28 -18.12 -6.10 5.95
N VAL A 29 -17.24 -5.76 5.00
CA VAL A 29 -16.41 -6.69 4.23
C VAL A 29 -14.98 -6.17 4.25
N SER A 30 -14.00 -7.04 4.52
CA SER A 30 -12.59 -6.63 4.46
C SER A 30 -12.18 -6.23 3.05
N SER A 31 -11.24 -5.29 2.92
CA SER A 31 -10.80 -4.80 1.61
C SER A 31 -10.27 -5.92 0.70
N ASP A 32 -9.70 -6.99 1.24
CA ASP A 32 -9.21 -8.10 0.42
C ASP A 32 -10.35 -8.97 -0.14
N HIS A 33 -11.40 -9.22 0.65
CA HIS A 33 -12.61 -9.88 0.14
C HIS A 33 -13.35 -8.97 -0.84
N PHE A 34 -13.43 -7.68 -0.54
CA PHE A 34 -13.99 -6.66 -1.42
C PHE A 34 -13.28 -6.66 -2.77
N TYR A 35 -11.94 -6.67 -2.78
CA TYR A 35 -11.13 -6.75 -3.99
C TYR A 35 -11.37 -8.04 -4.78
N ASN A 36 -11.52 -9.17 -4.11
CA ASN A 36 -11.81 -10.44 -4.76
C ASN A 36 -13.14 -10.37 -5.54
N LEU A 37 -14.18 -9.78 -4.94
CA LEU A 37 -15.47 -9.58 -5.58
C LEU A 37 -15.38 -8.54 -6.71
N TYR A 38 -14.73 -7.40 -6.46
CA TYR A 38 -14.54 -6.30 -7.41
C TYR A 38 -13.82 -6.79 -8.68
N SER A 39 -12.70 -7.50 -8.51
CA SER A 39 -11.88 -8.00 -9.63
C SER A 39 -12.58 -9.05 -10.50
N ARG A 40 -13.63 -9.68 -9.99
CA ARG A 40 -14.47 -10.65 -10.70
C ARG A 40 -15.74 -10.03 -11.31
N GLY A 41 -15.98 -8.74 -11.10
CA GLY A 41 -17.21 -8.08 -11.52
C GLY A 41 -18.45 -8.58 -10.77
N LEU A 42 -18.28 -9.06 -9.53
CA LEU A 42 -19.36 -9.62 -8.70
C LEU A 42 -19.96 -8.58 -7.74
N LEU A 43 -19.52 -7.33 -7.79
CA LEU A 43 -20.01 -6.26 -6.92
C LEU A 43 -21.11 -5.45 -7.58
N ASP A 44 -22.32 -5.59 -7.05
CA ASP A 44 -23.56 -4.90 -7.41
C ASP A 44 -23.85 -4.82 -8.92
N ASN A 45 -25.04 -4.31 -9.27
CA ASN A 45 -25.42 -4.07 -10.66
C ASN A 45 -25.06 -2.64 -11.12
N GLY A 46 -24.03 -2.03 -10.51
CA GLY A 46 -23.57 -0.67 -10.81
C GLY A 46 -24.18 0.45 -9.94
N GLU A 47 -25.00 0.13 -8.95
CA GLU A 47 -25.67 1.12 -8.08
C GLU A 47 -24.69 1.92 -7.20
N ASN A 48 -23.55 1.33 -6.81
CA ASN A 48 -22.54 1.92 -5.93
C ASN A 48 -21.19 2.18 -6.65
N LEU A 49 -21.24 2.45 -7.97
CA LEU A 49 -20.03 2.55 -8.81
C LEU A 49 -19.04 3.64 -8.33
N GLU A 50 -19.55 4.77 -7.83
CA GLU A 50 -18.72 5.87 -7.32
C GLU A 50 -17.94 5.44 -6.06
N ASP A 51 -18.63 4.87 -5.08
CA ASP A 51 -18.02 4.35 -3.86
C ASP A 51 -16.96 3.29 -4.16
N PHE A 52 -17.26 2.37 -5.10
CA PHE A 52 -16.33 1.30 -5.47
C PHE A 52 -15.10 1.85 -6.21
N SER A 53 -15.27 2.92 -6.98
CA SER A 53 -14.17 3.60 -7.67
C SER A 53 -13.26 4.32 -6.68
N GLU A 54 -13.82 5.00 -5.68
CA GLU A 54 -13.06 5.65 -4.60
C GLU A 54 -12.30 4.59 -3.77
N TRP A 55 -12.98 3.53 -3.33
CA TRP A 55 -12.38 2.41 -2.63
C TRP A 55 -11.23 1.78 -3.44
N ALA A 56 -11.42 1.56 -4.74
CA ALA A 56 -10.39 1.00 -5.61
C ALA A 56 -9.16 1.92 -5.72
N GLY A 57 -9.36 3.24 -5.66
CA GLY A 57 -8.28 4.23 -5.58
C GLY A 57 -7.41 4.03 -4.34
N HIS A 58 -8.03 3.98 -3.16
CA HIS A 58 -7.32 3.70 -1.91
C HIS A 58 -6.63 2.34 -1.92
N TYR A 59 -7.30 1.29 -2.42
CA TYR A 59 -6.74 -0.05 -2.45
C TYR A 59 -5.49 -0.13 -3.32
N LYS A 60 -5.54 0.46 -4.53
CA LYS A 60 -4.40 0.50 -5.44
C LYS A 60 -3.26 1.35 -4.89
N LEU A 61 -3.55 2.48 -4.25
CA LEU A 61 -2.54 3.30 -3.60
C LEU A 61 -1.81 2.50 -2.52
N ARG A 62 -2.55 1.83 -1.63
CA ARG A 62 -1.98 0.95 -0.61
C ARG A 62 -1.07 -0.11 -1.23
N GLN A 63 -1.54 -0.86 -2.22
CA GLN A 63 -0.74 -1.91 -2.87
C GLN A 63 0.55 -1.36 -3.49
N LYS A 64 0.47 -0.23 -4.18
CA LYS A 64 1.63 0.44 -4.78
C LYS A 64 2.65 0.83 -3.73
N ARG A 65 2.21 1.37 -2.58
CA ARG A 65 3.12 1.82 -1.52
C ARG A 65 3.69 0.68 -0.69
N LEU A 66 2.91 -0.36 -0.41
CA LEU A 66 3.44 -1.59 0.19
C LEU A 66 4.51 -2.24 -0.69
N THR A 67 4.30 -2.27 -2.02
CA THR A 67 5.31 -2.77 -2.96
C THR A 67 6.59 -1.91 -2.94
N ALA A 68 6.44 -0.58 -2.88
CA ALA A 68 7.58 0.32 -2.77
C ALA A 68 8.34 0.15 -1.45
N LEU A 69 7.62 -0.02 -0.34
CA LEU A 69 8.18 -0.29 0.99
C LEU A 69 8.96 -1.61 1.01
N GLU A 70 8.40 -2.66 0.40
CA GLU A 70 9.05 -3.97 0.31
C GLU A 70 10.34 -3.89 -0.50
N LYS A 71 10.31 -3.16 -1.62
CA LYS A 71 11.51 -2.92 -2.43
C LYS A 71 12.60 -2.19 -1.64
N ILE A 72 12.24 -1.09 -0.97
CA ILE A 72 13.16 -0.32 -0.12
C ILE A 72 13.74 -1.19 0.99
N SER A 73 12.90 -1.98 1.65
CA SER A 73 13.33 -2.88 2.73
C SER A 73 14.29 -3.94 2.22
N SER A 74 13.98 -4.56 1.08
CA SER A 74 14.83 -5.55 0.43
C SER A 74 16.19 -4.96 0.03
N ASP A 75 16.20 -3.78 -0.61
CA ASP A 75 17.43 -3.08 -1.01
C ASP A 75 18.29 -2.71 0.20
N ARG A 76 17.66 -2.26 1.30
CA ARG A 76 18.33 -1.97 2.56
C ARG A 76 18.93 -3.22 3.20
N ILE A 77 18.17 -4.31 3.28
CA ILE A 77 18.65 -5.59 3.85
C ILE A 77 19.82 -6.12 3.03
N ALA A 78 19.77 -6.02 1.70
CA ALA A 78 20.88 -6.41 0.83
C ALA A 78 22.15 -5.60 1.11
N THR A 79 22.01 -4.30 1.39
CA THR A 79 23.13 -3.40 1.71
C THR A 79 23.72 -3.65 3.11
N LEU A 80 22.87 -3.95 4.09
CA LEU A 80 23.28 -4.17 5.49
C LEU A 80 23.74 -5.61 5.78
N ARG A 81 23.61 -6.51 4.81
CA ARG A 81 24.00 -7.91 4.97
C ARG A 81 25.52 -8.04 4.90
N HIS A 82 26.11 -8.48 6.01
CA HIS A 82 27.51 -8.87 6.10
C HIS A 82 27.59 -10.37 6.43
N GLY A 83 27.71 -11.20 5.39
CA GLY A 83 27.67 -12.66 5.54
C GLY A 83 26.26 -13.16 5.88
N GLU A 84 26.11 -13.85 7.01
CA GLU A 84 24.82 -14.38 7.48
C GLU A 84 24.02 -13.40 8.35
N THR A 85 24.65 -12.30 8.80
CA THR A 85 24.05 -11.32 9.72
C THR A 85 23.67 -10.03 9.01
N VAL A 86 22.57 -9.42 9.47
CA VAL A 86 22.08 -8.10 9.01
C VAL A 86 22.14 -7.15 10.20
N GLU A 87 22.97 -6.12 10.13
CA GLU A 87 23.08 -5.11 11.19
C GLU A 87 22.11 -3.96 10.94
N LEU A 88 20.98 -3.96 11.65
CA LEU A 88 19.96 -2.91 11.53
C LEU A 88 20.33 -1.69 12.36
N THR A 89 20.73 -0.60 11.70
CA THR A 89 20.89 0.72 12.34
C THR A 89 19.62 1.57 12.16
N PRO A 90 19.26 2.47 13.10
CA PRO A 90 18.00 3.24 13.03
C PRO A 90 18.04 4.44 12.05
N ALA A 91 18.99 4.51 11.12
CA ALA A 91 19.07 5.60 10.14
C ALA A 91 18.00 5.45 9.03
N GLU A 92 17.34 6.54 8.63
CA GLU A 92 16.40 6.52 7.49
C GLU A 92 17.16 6.50 6.15
N PRO A 93 16.80 5.62 5.20
CA PRO A 93 17.44 5.55 3.90
C PRO A 93 16.74 6.48 2.89
N VAL A 94 17.51 7.14 2.02
CA VAL A 94 17.00 8.07 0.99
C VAL A 94 17.06 7.39 -0.38
N TYR A 95 15.92 7.32 -1.09
CA TYR A 95 15.83 6.65 -2.41
C TYR A 95 15.34 7.56 -3.54
N PRO A 96 15.99 7.53 -4.72
CA PRO A 96 15.48 8.19 -5.93
C PRO A 96 14.36 7.37 -6.58
N ILE A 97 13.31 8.04 -7.10
CA ILE A 97 12.25 7.38 -7.86
C ILE A 97 12.72 7.18 -9.31
N ALA A 98 12.63 5.94 -9.82
CA ALA A 98 12.82 5.60 -11.24
C ALA A 98 11.53 5.80 -12.04
#